data_AF-A0A4V2JBM1-F1
#
_entry.id   AF-A0A4V2JBM1-F1
#
_cell.length_a   1.000
_cell.length_b   1.000
_cell.length_c   1.000
_cell.angle_alpha   90.00
_cell.angle_beta   90.00
_cell.angle_gamma   90.00
#
_symmetry.space_group_name_H-M   'P 1'
#
loop_
_entity.id
_entity.type
_entity.pdbx_description
1 polymer ?
#
loop_
_entity_poly.entity_id
_entity_poly.type
_entity_poly.pdbx_seq_one_letter_code
_entity_poly.pdbx_strand_id
1 'polypeptide(L)' 'MMSADLDELMLVSFLCPELVWSASSTRPVIVASDETVLRLYWMPVPLRQDPFRAELFVCELNGREKVMMAK' A
#
# COMPACT_ATOMS: atom_id res chain seq x y z
N MET A 1 -15.05 -12.78 -0.05
CA MET A 1 -13.84 -12.95 -0.89
C MET A 1 -13.29 -11.55 -1.12
N MET A 2 -12.23 -11.16 -0.40
CA MET A 2 -11.41 -9.92 -0.49
C MET A 2 -10.91 -9.55 0.91
N SER A 3 -9.94 -10.32 1.38
CA SER A 3 -9.13 -10.00 2.57
C SER A 3 -7.67 -10.33 2.25
N ALA A 4 -7.46 -11.41 1.48
CA ALA A 4 -6.18 -11.82 0.92
C ALA A 4 -5.41 -10.69 0.21
N ASP A 5 -6.05 -9.89 -0.64
CA ASP A 5 -5.35 -8.87 -1.45
C ASP A 5 -4.63 -7.78 -0.61
N LEU A 6 -5.20 -7.41 0.54
CA LEU A 6 -4.59 -6.43 1.46
C LEU A 6 -3.48 -7.05 2.30
N ASP A 7 -3.73 -8.22 2.86
CA ASP A 7 -2.78 -8.93 3.72
C ASP A 7 -1.54 -9.35 2.91
N GLU A 8 -1.73 -9.76 1.66
CA GLU A 8 -0.65 -10.05 0.71
C GLU A 8 0.17 -8.79 0.40
N LEU A 9 -0.48 -7.63 0.22
CA LEU A 9 0.25 -6.38 0.00
C LEU A 9 1.11 -6.00 1.20
N MET A 10 0.54 -6.11 2.40
CA MET A 10 1.26 -5.89 3.66
C MET A 10 2.43 -6.87 3.82
N LEU A 11 2.27 -8.12 3.38
CA LEU A 11 3.34 -9.12 3.36
C LEU A 11 4.42 -8.76 2.33
N VAL A 12 4.05 -8.31 1.13
CA VAL A 12 5.02 -7.87 0.11
C VAL A 12 5.81 -6.66 0.57
N SER A 13 5.14 -5.63 1.11
CA SER A 13 5.83 -4.46 1.70
C SER A 13 6.74 -4.85 2.86
N PHE A 14 6.39 -5.89 3.61
CA PHE A 14 7.24 -6.42 4.69
C PHE A 14 8.44 -7.22 4.19
N LEU A 15 8.26 -8.05 3.16
CA LEU A 15 9.32 -8.87 2.58
C LEU A 15 10.28 -8.06 1.70
N CYS A 16 9.80 -6.95 1.16
CA CYS A 16 10.51 -6.10 0.22
C CYS A 16 10.44 -4.62 0.69
N PRO A 17 11.14 -4.24 1.76
CA PRO A 17 11.08 -2.88 2.32
C PRO A 17 11.64 -1.80 1.37
N GLU A 18 12.47 -2.20 0.40
CA GLU A 18 12.98 -1.33 -0.67
C GLU A 18 11.86 -0.83 -1.61
N LEU A 19 10.70 -1.51 -1.62
CA LEU A 19 9.52 -1.07 -2.38
C LEU A 19 8.80 0.04 -1.61
N VAL A 20 9.04 1.27 -2.03
CA VAL A 20 8.34 2.45 -1.52
C VAL A 20 7.05 2.63 -2.30
N TRP A 21 5.92 2.67 -1.59
CA TRP A 21 4.59 2.80 -2.16
C TRP A 21 4.18 4.27 -2.25
N SER A 22 3.36 4.60 -3.24
CA SER A 22 2.81 5.93 -3.44
C SER A 22 1.35 5.83 -3.91
N ALA A 23 0.51 6.75 -3.45
CA ALA A 23 -0.86 6.86 -3.96
C ALA A 23 -0.87 7.81 -5.16
N SER A 24 -1.56 7.44 -6.24
CA SER A 24 -1.77 8.35 -7.36
C SER A 24 -2.93 9.30 -7.07
N SER A 25 -2.72 10.59 -7.35
CA SER A 25 -3.72 11.65 -7.19
C SER A 25 -4.67 11.78 -8.39
N THR A 26 -4.25 11.29 -9.56
CA THR A 26 -5.00 11.41 -10.83
C THR A 26 -5.82 10.18 -11.14
N ARG A 27 -5.36 9.01 -10.69
CA ARG A 27 -6.07 7.75 -10.79
C ARG A 27 -6.02 7.12 -9.42
N PRO A 28 -7.10 6.51 -8.94
CA PRO A 28 -6.99 5.84 -7.67
C PRO A 28 -6.27 4.53 -8.00
N VAL A 29 -5.00 4.45 -7.64
CA VAL A 29 -4.08 3.30 -7.77
C VAL A 29 -2.97 3.54 -6.76
N ILE A 30 -2.35 2.46 -6.29
CA ILE A 30 -1.11 2.53 -5.52
C ILE A 30 0.01 2.04 -6.42
N VAL A 31 1.15 2.74 -6.45
CA VAL A 31 2.30 2.43 -7.29
C VAL A 31 3.52 2.26 -6.40
N ALA A 32 4.24 1.16 -6.59
CA ALA A 32 5.53 0.93 -5.94
C ALA A 32 6.68 1.62 -6.71
N SER A 33 7.83 1.78 -6.06
CA SER A 33 9.01 2.44 -6.60
C SER A 33 9.61 1.77 -7.83
N ASP A 34 9.29 0.50 -8.06
CA ASP A 34 9.68 -0.29 -9.24
C ASP A 34 8.66 -0.20 -10.39
N GLU A 35 7.73 0.73 -10.32
CA GLU A 35 6.60 0.92 -11.24
C GLU A 35 5.53 -0.19 -11.20
N THR A 36 5.58 -1.10 -10.22
CA THR A 36 4.49 -2.07 -10.01
C THR A 36 3.21 -1.32 -9.60
N VAL A 37 2.15 -1.47 -10.40
CA VAL A 37 0.87 -0.78 -10.19
C VAL A 37 -0.17 -1.71 -9.59
N LEU A 38 -0.69 -1.34 -8.41
CA LEU A 38 -1.88 -1.93 -7.83
C LEU A 38 -3.12 -1.12 -8.21
N ARG A 39 -4.04 -1.76 -8.94
CA ARG A 39 -5.28 -1.11 -9.41
C ARG A 39 -6.44 -1.31 -8.42
N LEU A 40 -7.23 -0.25 -8.21
CA LEU A 40 -8.32 -0.18 -7.22
C LEU A 40 -9.37 -1.27 -7.19
N TYR A 41 -9.60 -2.01 -8.28
CA TYR A 41 -10.61 -3.07 -8.23
C TYR A 41 -10.21 -4.14 -7.21
N TRP A 42 -8.95 -4.15 -6.76
CA TRP A 42 -8.41 -5.01 -5.69
C TRP A 42 -8.29 -4.29 -4.33
N MET A 43 -8.66 -3.00 -4.25
CA MET A 43 -8.61 -2.23 -3.00
C MET A 43 -9.97 -2.19 -2.29
N PRO A 44 -9.98 -2.21 -0.94
CA PRO A 44 -11.17 -1.94 -0.13
C PRO A 44 -11.87 -0.64 -0.54
N VAL A 45 -13.20 -0.67 -0.60
CA VAL A 45 -14.04 0.49 -0.93
C VAL A 45 -13.65 1.78 -0.19
N PRO A 46 -13.34 1.75 1.13
CA PRO A 46 -12.96 2.97 1.85
C PRO A 46 -11.67 3.64 1.36
N LEU A 47 -10.71 2.88 0.83
CA LEU A 47 -9.47 3.43 0.26
C LEU A 47 -9.70 4.04 -1.13
N ARG A 48 -10.79 3.69 -1.81
CA ARG A 48 -11.13 4.25 -3.14
C ARG A 48 -11.88 5.56 -3.07
N GLN A 49 -12.66 5.74 -2.01
CA GLN A 49 -13.61 6.85 -1.87
C GLN A 49 -12.98 8.05 -1.18
N ASP A 50 -11.90 7.84 -0.42
CA ASP A 50 -11.25 8.85 0.39
C ASP A 50 -9.74 8.88 0.10
N PRO A 51 -9.25 9.89 -0.63
CA PRO A 51 -7.82 10.07 -0.91
C PRO A 51 -6.96 10.11 0.36
N PHE A 52 -7.49 10.68 1.45
CA PHE A 52 -6.79 10.76 2.73
C PHE A 52 -6.57 9.36 3.33
N ARG A 53 -7.54 8.45 3.17
CA ARG A 53 -7.38 7.06 3.60
C ARG A 53 -6.35 6.30 2.76
N ALA A 54 -6.27 6.57 1.46
CA ALA A 54 -5.24 5.99 0.61
C ALA A 54 -3.84 6.46 1.02
N GLU A 55 -3.68 7.74 1.35
CA GLU A 55 -2.42 8.29 1.87
C GLU A 55 -2.03 7.67 3.22
N LEU A 56 -2.97 7.54 4.16
CA LEU A 56 -2.71 6.87 5.44
C LEU A 56 -2.25 5.42 5.25
N PHE A 57 -2.89 4.68 4.35
CA PHE A 57 -2.53 3.30 4.05
C PHE A 57 -1.12 3.20 3.44
N VAL A 58 -0.77 4.11 2.52
CA VAL A 58 0.59 4.18 1.96
C VAL A 58 1.62 4.50 3.04
N CYS A 59 1.31 5.41 3.98
CA CYS A 59 2.16 5.68 5.12
C CYS A 59 2.38 4.43 6.01
N GLU A 60 1.37 3.58 6.19
CA GLU A 60 1.51 2.33 6.91
C GLU A 60 2.37 1.30 6.16
N LEU A 61 2.22 1.18 4.84
CA LEU A 61 3.05 0.31 4.00
C LEU A 61 4.53 0.71 4.07
N ASN A 62 4.82 2.01 3.98
CA ASN A 62 6.17 2.55 3.97
C ASN A 62 6.78 2.69 5.39
N GLY A 63 5.94 2.87 6.42
CA GLY A 63 6.38 3.17 7.79
C GLY A 63 6.84 1.96 8.61
N ARG A 64 6.71 0.74 8.09
CA ARG A 64 7.08 -0.49 8.82
C ARG A 64 8.59 -0.69 9.03
N GLU A 65 9.42 0.09 8.36
CA GLU A 65 10.88 0.10 8.57
C GLU A 65 11.27 0.34 10.05
N LYS A 66 10.46 1.11 10.80
CA LYS A 66 10.75 1.45 12.20
C LYS A 66 10.49 0.33 13.21
N VAL A 67 9.73 -0.70 12.89
CA VAL A 67 9.45 -1.80 13.84
C VAL A 67 10.48 -2.92 13.74
N MET A 68 11.10 -3.10 12.57
CA MET A 68 12.07 -4.18 12.34
C MET A 68 13.49 -3.86 12.81
N MET A 69 13.87 -2.58 12.95
CA MET A 69 15.17 -2.18 13.51
C MET A 69 15.16 -1.97 15.04
N ALA A 70 14.07 -2.34 15.72
CA ALA A 70 13.95 -2.24 17.17
C ALA A 70 14.20 -3.58 17.90
N LYS A 71 15.04 -4.46 17.34
CA LYS A 71 15.43 -5.73 17.95
C LYS A 71 16.94 -5.90 18.05
#